data_AF-X1SDM2-F1
#
_entry.id   AF-X1SDM2-F1
#
_cell.length_a   1.000
_cell.length_b   1.000
_cell.length_c   1.000
_cell.angle_alpha   90.00
_cell.angle_beta   90.00
_cell.angle_gamma   90.00
#
_symmetry.space_group_name_H-M   'P 1'
#
loop_
_entity.id
_entity.type
_entity.pdbx_description
1 polymer ?
#
loop_
_entity_poly.entity_id
_entity_poly.type
_entity_poly.pdbx_seq_one_letter_code
_entity_poly.pdbx_strand_id
1 'polypeptide(L)'
;GNLLYQVVRYKPKGFSQRRPDGNNDWIWNMKGVNPVPYHLPEIIQSIEPVIIVEGEKDVENLKRMGFTATTNPMGAGKWKPSYNKYLKDKEVILIPDNDQPGYQHCQRIGQSLRGIAEKIKWLVLPGLEEKEDISDWIEKGNTKEKLLQLIKEAPDFILKKYDERTGKSVNPILKDRTKTIVPNLIHLVGDQGRTKYLFYKNGQLLIEDYFIKDDKRYSPKQNLPIKILNPNIIKRSFNLDIARLATEIDAFIKSYLEMPLDSDYLILAMWVFHTYLI
;
A
#
# COMPACT_ATOMS: atom_id res chain seq x y z
N GLY A 1 21.38 -15.73 26.91
CA GLY A 1 20.34 -15.16 27.78
C GLY A 1 19.38 -16.26 28.22
N ASN A 2 18.37 -15.94 29.04
CA ASN A 2 17.35 -16.91 29.46
C ASN A 2 16.25 -17.04 28.39
N LEU A 3 15.83 -18.27 28.07
CA LEU A 3 14.74 -18.52 27.12
C LEU A 3 13.40 -18.07 27.72
N LEU A 4 12.72 -17.12 27.07
CA LEU A 4 11.43 -16.62 27.54
C LEU A 4 10.24 -17.43 26.99
N TYR A 5 10.27 -17.74 25.70
CA TYR A 5 9.24 -18.51 25.00
C TYR A 5 9.76 -18.95 23.62
N GLN A 6 9.00 -19.81 22.95
CA GLN A 6 9.24 -20.29 21.59
C GLN A 6 8.01 -20.09 20.72
N VAL A 7 8.24 -19.83 19.43
CA VAL A 7 7.23 -19.94 18.38
C VAL A 7 7.49 -21.23 17.61
N VAL A 8 6.60 -22.21 17.76
CA VAL A 8 6.68 -23.50 17.09
C VAL A 8 5.95 -23.41 15.75
N ARG A 9 6.65 -23.73 14.65
CA ARG A 9 6.08 -23.80 13.30
C ARG A 9 5.75 -25.24 12.94
N TYR A 10 4.53 -25.50 12.47
CA TYR A 10 4.05 -26.80 12.02
C TYR A 10 4.03 -26.94 10.48
N LYS A 11 3.87 -28.18 10.01
CA LYS A 11 3.52 -28.53 8.63
C LYS A 11 2.18 -29.27 8.63
N PRO A 12 1.13 -28.82 7.91
CA PRO A 12 1.03 -27.58 7.11
C PRO A 12 1.20 -26.31 7.96
N LYS A 13 1.45 -25.15 7.32
CA LYS A 13 1.86 -23.90 7.99
C LYS A 13 0.88 -23.52 9.11
N GLY A 14 1.37 -23.60 10.34
CA GLY A 14 0.68 -23.16 11.55
C GLY A 14 1.70 -22.76 12.60
N PHE A 15 1.28 -21.96 13.58
CA PHE A 15 2.17 -21.48 14.63
C PHE A 15 1.51 -21.64 16.00
N SER A 16 2.26 -22.16 16.98
CA SER A 16 1.88 -22.17 18.39
C SER A 16 2.97 -21.53 19.23
N GLN A 17 2.59 -20.89 20.32
CA GLN A 17 3.53 -20.27 21.25
C GLN A 17 3.55 -21.05 22.56
N ARG A 18 4.74 -21.24 23.12
CA ARG A 18 4.93 -21.93 24.40
C ARG A 18 6.06 -21.31 25.19
N ARG A 19 5.99 -21.41 26.52
CA ARG A 19 7.04 -20.94 27.44
C ARG A 19 7.53 -22.07 28.33
N PRO A 20 8.79 -22.02 28.81
CA PRO A 20 9.27 -22.98 29.79
C PRO A 20 8.39 -22.97 31.05
N ASP A 21 8.15 -24.14 31.63
CA ASP A 21 7.46 -24.30 32.91
C ASP A 21 8.40 -24.17 34.12
N GLY A 22 9.72 -24.27 33.89
CA GLY A 22 10.77 -24.27 34.91
C GLY A 22 11.33 -25.67 35.24
N ASN A 23 10.70 -26.74 34.74
CA ASN A 23 11.05 -28.14 34.99
C ASN A 23 11.31 -28.92 33.68
N ASN A 24 11.87 -28.24 32.67
CA ASN A 24 12.14 -28.79 31.32
C ASN A 24 10.88 -29.22 30.53
N ASP A 25 9.70 -28.72 30.86
CA ASP A 25 8.47 -28.89 30.08
C ASP A 25 7.94 -27.54 29.56
N TRP A 26 6.80 -27.58 28.87
CA TRP A 26 6.24 -26.46 28.12
C TRP A 26 4.82 -26.13 28.55
N ILE A 27 4.59 -24.85 28.86
CA ILE A 27 3.26 -24.28 29.01
C ILE A 27 2.86 -23.64 27.67
N TRP A 28 1.79 -24.14 27.04
CA TRP A 28 1.29 -23.71 25.73
C TRP A 28 0.48 -22.41 25.78
N ASN A 29 1.06 -21.35 26.34
CA ASN A 29 0.54 -19.99 26.28
C ASN A 29 1.65 -18.96 26.53
N MET A 30 1.32 -17.68 26.34
CA MET A 30 2.19 -16.54 26.59
C MET A 30 1.87 -15.80 27.90
N LYS A 31 1.03 -16.37 28.78
CA LYS A 31 0.61 -15.67 30.01
C LYS A 31 1.80 -15.46 30.93
N GLY A 32 1.99 -14.22 31.38
CA GLY A 32 3.11 -13.82 32.25
C GLY A 32 4.44 -13.61 31.51
N VAL A 33 4.48 -13.80 30.20
CA VAL A 33 5.69 -13.51 29.39
C VAL A 33 5.63 -12.05 28.95
N ASN A 34 6.72 -11.32 29.17
CA ASN A 34 6.93 -10.02 28.55
C ASN A 34 7.75 -10.21 27.26
N PRO A 35 7.14 -10.12 26.07
CA PRO A 35 7.84 -10.38 24.83
C PRO A 35 8.91 -9.32 24.57
N VAL A 36 10.02 -9.74 23.99
CA VAL A 36 11.16 -8.91 23.60
C VAL A 36 11.52 -9.19 22.15
N PRO A 37 12.30 -8.33 21.48
CA PRO A 37 12.86 -8.66 20.18
C PRO A 37 13.58 -10.01 20.19
N TYR A 38 13.45 -10.77 19.11
CA TYR A 38 14.08 -12.07 18.98
C TYR A 38 15.61 -11.92 19.01
N HIS A 39 16.32 -12.78 19.74
CA HIS A 39 17.77 -12.64 20.02
C HIS A 39 18.15 -11.31 20.72
N LEU A 40 17.34 -10.83 21.67
CA LEU A 40 17.61 -9.58 22.39
C LEU A 40 19.05 -9.46 22.99
N PRO A 41 19.63 -10.49 23.64
CA PRO A 41 20.97 -10.38 24.20
C PRO A 41 22.02 -9.96 23.15
N GLU A 42 21.95 -10.55 21.95
CA GLU A 42 22.83 -10.24 20.82
C GLU A 42 22.65 -8.80 20.35
N ILE A 43 21.40 -8.30 20.29
CA ILE A 43 21.12 -6.89 19.92
C ILE A 43 21.78 -5.93 20.91
N ILE A 44 21.62 -6.18 22.22
CA ILE A 44 22.15 -5.31 23.27
C ILE A 44 23.68 -5.25 23.19
N GLN A 45 24.33 -6.40 23.02
CA GLN A 45 25.79 -6.53 22.98
C GLN A 45 26.42 -6.10 21.66
N SER A 46 25.65 -6.06 20.57
CA SER A 46 26.20 -5.79 19.25
C SER A 46 26.73 -4.36 19.13
N ILE A 47 27.95 -4.25 18.61
CA ILE A 47 28.58 -3.01 18.14
C ILE A 47 28.41 -2.82 16.63
N GLU A 48 27.94 -3.86 15.94
CA GLU A 48 27.70 -3.88 14.50
C GLU A 48 26.27 -3.43 14.20
N PRO A 49 25.97 -3.07 12.93
CA PRO A 49 24.60 -2.79 12.51
C PRO A 49 23.64 -3.94 12.84
N VAL A 50 22.46 -3.60 13.33
CA VAL A 50 21.39 -4.57 13.61
C VAL A 50 20.42 -4.61 12.45
N ILE A 51 20.28 -5.78 11.81
CA ILE A 51 19.34 -6.00 10.73
C ILE A 51 17.97 -6.37 11.30
N ILE A 52 16.91 -5.72 10.83
CA ILE A 52 15.52 -6.06 11.20
C ILE A 52 14.79 -6.58 9.96
N VAL A 53 14.24 -7.79 10.11
CA VAL A 53 13.47 -8.54 9.10
C VAL A 53 12.12 -8.97 9.67
N GLU A 54 11.18 -9.43 8.83
CA GLU A 54 9.81 -9.73 9.26
C GLU A 54 9.69 -11.03 10.07
N GLY A 55 10.48 -12.06 9.76
CA GLY A 55 10.32 -13.41 10.31
C GLY A 55 11.53 -13.95 11.08
N GLU A 56 11.28 -14.86 12.02
CA GLU A 56 12.35 -15.56 12.76
C GLU A 56 13.22 -16.44 11.83
N LYS A 57 12.65 -16.98 10.73
CA LYS A 57 13.41 -17.76 9.70
C LYS A 57 14.52 -16.90 9.10
N ASP A 58 14.18 -15.67 8.73
CA ASP A 58 15.08 -14.71 8.11
C ASP A 58 16.21 -14.30 9.05
N VAL A 59 15.87 -14.09 10.33
CA VAL A 59 16.85 -13.83 11.39
C VAL A 59 17.87 -14.97 11.48
N GLU A 60 17.41 -16.23 11.51
CA GLU A 60 18.32 -17.39 11.58
C GLU A 60 19.22 -17.49 10.34
N ASN A 61 18.69 -17.21 9.15
CA ASN A 61 19.49 -17.22 7.92
C ASN A 61 20.56 -16.13 7.91
N LEU A 62 20.23 -14.90 8.33
CA LEU A 62 21.19 -13.81 8.49
C LEU A 62 22.24 -14.11 9.58
N LYS A 63 21.82 -14.72 10.70
CA LYS A 63 22.73 -15.12 11.78
C LYS A 63 23.73 -16.17 11.32
N ARG A 64 23.32 -17.14 10.50
CA ARG A 64 24.24 -18.13 9.87
C ARG A 64 25.27 -17.48 8.96
N MET A 65 24.92 -16.35 8.32
CA MET A 65 25.86 -15.53 7.56
C MET A 65 26.73 -14.62 8.46
N GLY A 66 26.52 -14.62 9.77
CA GLY A 66 27.29 -13.86 10.75
C GLY A 66 26.84 -12.41 10.92
N PHE A 67 25.59 -12.08 10.60
CA PHE A 67 25.01 -10.78 10.90
C PHE A 67 24.28 -10.79 12.25
N THR A 68 24.23 -9.62 12.90
CA THR A 68 23.29 -9.41 14.01
C THR A 68 21.93 -9.08 13.41
N ALA A 69 20.95 -9.96 13.62
CA ALA A 69 19.60 -9.77 13.11
C ALA A 69 18.54 -10.01 14.19
N THR A 70 17.39 -9.36 14.04
CA THR A 70 16.24 -9.52 14.93
C THR A 70 14.91 -9.35 14.20
N THR A 71 13.84 -9.72 14.87
CA THR A 71 12.46 -9.44 14.48
C THR A 71 11.60 -9.27 15.74
N ASN A 72 10.38 -8.74 15.59
CA ASN A 72 9.44 -8.70 16.70
C ASN A 72 8.65 -10.01 16.84
N PRO A 73 8.21 -10.33 18.07
CA PRO A 73 7.26 -11.39 18.32
C PRO A 73 5.98 -11.19 17.48
N MET A 74 5.40 -12.29 17.00
CA MET A 74 4.08 -12.33 16.33
C MET A 74 4.02 -11.70 14.92
N GLY A 75 5.16 -11.47 14.26
CA GLY A 75 5.25 -11.09 12.85
C GLY A 75 4.84 -9.65 12.52
N ALA A 76 4.61 -9.36 11.23
CA ALA A 76 4.38 -8.01 10.73
C ALA A 76 3.34 -7.20 11.51
N GLY A 77 3.68 -5.94 11.73
CA GLY A 77 2.80 -4.96 12.37
C GLY A 77 2.67 -5.11 13.89
N LYS A 78 3.43 -6.02 14.53
CA LYS A 78 3.42 -6.22 16.00
C LYS A 78 4.64 -5.62 16.71
N TRP A 79 5.45 -4.82 16.00
CA TRP A 79 6.52 -4.03 16.62
C TRP A 79 5.97 -3.06 17.66
N LYS A 80 6.54 -3.04 18.86
CA LYS A 80 6.12 -2.18 19.97
C LYS A 80 7.16 -1.09 20.24
N PRO A 81 6.74 0.16 20.52
CA PRO A 81 7.68 1.23 20.87
C PRO A 81 8.61 0.91 22.04
N SER A 82 8.18 0.04 22.97
CA SER A 82 9.00 -0.41 24.11
C SER A 82 10.26 -1.18 23.69
N TYR A 83 10.35 -1.66 22.45
CA TYR A 83 11.52 -2.34 21.91
C TYR A 83 12.61 -1.36 21.47
N ASN A 84 12.26 -0.12 21.15
CA ASN A 84 13.15 0.86 20.52
C ASN A 84 14.36 1.19 21.38
N LYS A 85 14.21 1.16 22.70
CA LYS A 85 15.30 1.41 23.67
C LYS A 85 16.49 0.47 23.49
N TYR A 86 16.29 -0.75 22.96
CA TYR A 86 17.36 -1.72 22.74
C TYR A 86 18.19 -1.41 21.48
N LEU A 87 17.70 -0.51 20.63
CA LEU A 87 18.33 -0.07 19.40
C LEU A 87 18.85 1.37 19.50
N LYS A 88 18.89 1.93 20.71
CA LYS A 88 19.38 3.28 20.95
C LYS A 88 20.86 3.38 20.54
N ASP A 89 21.20 4.44 19.82
CA ASP A 89 22.56 4.77 19.38
C ASP A 89 23.22 3.67 18.50
N LYS A 90 22.41 2.81 17.84
CA LYS A 90 22.90 1.78 16.91
C LYS A 90 22.58 2.14 15.45
N GLU A 91 23.37 1.62 14.52
CA GLU A 91 22.98 1.55 13.10
C GLU A 91 21.97 0.40 12.91
N VAL A 92 20.85 0.69 12.26
CA VAL A 92 19.76 -0.25 12.01
C VAL A 92 19.53 -0.38 10.52
N ILE A 93 19.50 -1.61 10.02
CA ILE A 93 19.20 -1.92 8.61
C ILE A 93 17.81 -2.54 8.53
N LEU A 94 16.90 -1.88 7.81
CA LEU A 94 15.55 -2.40 7.58
C LEU A 94 15.53 -3.13 6.23
N ILE A 95 15.22 -4.42 6.24
CA ILE A 95 15.02 -5.23 5.04
C ILE A 95 13.57 -5.73 5.04
N PRO A 96 12.67 -5.13 4.26
CA PRO A 96 11.29 -5.59 4.15
C PRO A 96 11.18 -6.83 3.27
N ASP A 97 10.17 -7.66 3.54
CA ASP A 97 9.66 -8.64 2.57
C ASP A 97 9.17 -7.87 1.32
N ASN A 98 9.29 -8.49 0.14
CA ASN A 98 8.94 -7.85 -1.13
C ASN A 98 7.43 -7.83 -1.39
N ASP A 99 6.66 -7.32 -0.42
CA ASP A 99 5.24 -7.12 -0.50
C ASP A 99 4.75 -5.91 0.31
N GLN A 100 3.55 -5.44 0.00
CA GLN A 100 3.01 -4.21 0.58
C GLN A 100 2.91 -4.25 2.14
N PRO A 101 2.51 -5.36 2.79
CA PRO A 101 2.62 -5.52 4.24
C PRO A 101 4.03 -5.36 4.80
N GLY A 102 5.04 -6.03 4.22
CA GLY A 102 6.43 -5.96 4.64
C GLY A 102 6.99 -4.54 4.54
N TYR A 103 6.74 -3.86 3.42
CA TYR A 103 7.07 -2.45 3.25
C TYR A 103 6.47 -1.57 4.35
N GLN A 104 5.18 -1.73 4.66
CA GLN A 104 4.53 -0.95 5.73
C GLN A 104 5.07 -1.28 7.11
N HIS A 105 5.41 -2.53 7.35
CA HIS A 105 5.96 -2.99 8.61
C HIS A 105 7.30 -2.33 8.90
N CYS A 106 8.27 -2.44 8.00
CA CYS A 106 9.57 -1.78 8.14
C CYS A 106 9.44 -0.26 8.20
N GLN A 107 8.51 0.34 7.44
CA GLN A 107 8.28 1.79 7.50
C GLN A 107 7.85 2.25 8.89
N ARG A 108 6.95 1.52 9.57
CA ARG A 108 6.53 1.82 10.95
C ARG A 108 7.68 1.67 11.94
N ILE A 109 8.53 0.66 11.76
CA ILE A 109 9.72 0.45 12.60
C ILE A 109 10.67 1.63 12.45
N GLY A 110 11.05 1.98 11.22
CA GLY A 110 11.95 3.10 10.93
C GLY A 110 11.43 4.43 11.48
N GLN A 111 10.13 4.68 11.37
CA GLN A 111 9.49 5.86 11.99
C GLN A 111 9.66 5.87 13.51
N SER A 112 9.44 4.72 14.16
CA SER A 112 9.50 4.61 15.62
C SER A 112 10.92 4.75 16.18
N LEU A 113 11.95 4.44 15.38
CA LEU A 113 13.36 4.48 15.77
C LEU A 113 14.02 5.83 15.50
N ARG A 114 13.32 6.78 14.87
CA ARG A 114 13.86 8.11 14.60
C ARG A 114 14.22 8.83 15.89
N GLY A 115 15.45 9.36 15.95
CA GLY A 115 15.96 10.04 17.16
C GLY A 115 16.28 9.09 18.31
N ILE A 116 16.21 7.77 18.07
CA ILE A 116 16.58 6.73 19.03
C ILE A 116 17.80 5.98 18.47
N ALA A 117 17.68 5.41 17.27
CA ALA A 117 18.81 4.82 16.57
C ALA A 117 19.76 5.92 16.06
N GLU A 118 21.06 5.63 16.01
CA GLU A 118 22.07 6.54 15.46
C GLU A 118 21.84 6.75 13.97
N LYS A 119 21.61 5.63 13.26
CA LYS A 119 21.40 5.61 11.82
C LYS A 119 20.42 4.53 11.46
N ILE A 120 19.58 4.80 10.47
CA ILE A 120 18.63 3.83 9.94
C ILE A 120 18.80 3.80 8.43
N LYS A 121 19.06 2.62 7.86
CA LYS A 121 19.13 2.40 6.42
C LYS A 121 17.94 1.59 5.94
N TRP A 122 17.55 1.85 4.70
CA TRP A 122 16.47 1.15 4.02
C TRP A 122 17.05 0.32 2.87
N LEU A 123 17.04 -1.01 3.01
CA LEU A 123 17.60 -1.91 2.01
C LEU A 123 16.50 -2.73 1.33
N VAL A 124 16.25 -2.43 0.05
CA VAL A 124 15.44 -3.28 -0.83
C VAL A 124 16.38 -4.24 -1.55
N LEU A 125 16.12 -5.54 -1.43
CA LEU A 125 16.93 -6.56 -2.08
C LEU A 125 16.57 -6.68 -3.57
N PRO A 126 17.56 -6.68 -4.48
CA PRO A 126 17.30 -6.80 -5.91
C PRO A 126 16.98 -8.25 -6.31
N GLY A 127 16.17 -8.42 -7.35
CA GLY A 127 15.89 -9.73 -7.95
C GLY A 127 14.88 -10.59 -7.18
N LEU A 128 14.12 -9.98 -6.27
CA LEU A 128 13.00 -10.62 -5.59
C LEU A 128 11.71 -10.50 -6.40
N GLU A 129 10.93 -11.59 -6.43
CA GLU A 129 9.55 -11.66 -6.87
C GLU A 129 8.59 -11.18 -5.76
N GLU A 130 7.32 -10.97 -6.09
CA GLU A 130 6.33 -10.52 -5.10
C GLU A 130 6.21 -11.55 -3.96
N LYS A 131 6.22 -11.08 -2.71
CA LYS A 131 6.15 -11.87 -1.46
C LYS A 131 7.39 -12.72 -1.14
N GLU A 132 8.48 -12.54 -1.86
CA GLU A 132 9.76 -13.13 -1.47
C GLU A 132 10.47 -12.30 -0.41
N ASP A 133 11.31 -12.94 0.40
CA ASP A 133 12.04 -12.36 1.52
C ASP A 133 13.56 -12.53 1.38
N ILE A 134 14.32 -12.19 2.43
CA ILE A 134 15.78 -12.37 2.46
C ILE A 134 16.17 -13.85 2.41
N SER A 135 15.35 -14.76 2.92
CA SER A 135 15.62 -16.19 2.80
C SER A 135 15.58 -16.62 1.33
N ASP A 136 14.57 -16.20 0.58
CA ASP A 136 14.48 -16.47 -0.86
C ASP A 136 15.65 -15.84 -1.63
N TRP A 137 16.05 -14.62 -1.24
CA TRP A 137 17.23 -13.96 -1.80
C TRP A 137 18.51 -14.79 -1.60
N ILE A 138 18.70 -15.40 -0.43
CA ILE A 138 19.83 -16.28 -0.12
C ILE A 138 19.71 -17.59 -0.91
N GLU A 139 18.51 -18.18 -0.98
CA GLU A 139 18.24 -19.42 -1.73
C GLU A 139 18.54 -19.26 -3.24
N LYS A 140 18.45 -18.03 -3.78
CA LYS A 140 18.90 -17.66 -5.14
C LYS A 140 20.43 -17.60 -5.32
N GLY A 141 21.22 -18.02 -4.32
CA GLY A 141 22.67 -18.14 -4.40
C GLY A 141 23.45 -16.85 -4.11
N ASN A 142 22.80 -15.83 -3.54
CA ASN A 142 23.47 -14.60 -3.17
C ASN A 142 24.29 -14.76 -1.88
N THR A 143 25.40 -14.01 -1.77
CA THR A 143 26.40 -14.22 -0.71
C THR A 143 26.40 -13.12 0.35
N LYS A 144 27.14 -13.37 1.45
CA LYS A 144 27.38 -12.40 2.52
C LYS A 144 28.06 -11.14 2.00
N GLU A 145 29.04 -11.29 1.13
CA GLU A 145 29.83 -10.20 0.56
C GLU A 145 28.93 -9.27 -0.26
N LYS A 146 28.03 -9.86 -1.06
CA LYS A 146 27.03 -9.10 -1.82
C LYS A 146 26.07 -8.36 -0.89
N LEU A 147 25.61 -9.00 0.19
CA LEU A 147 24.73 -8.34 1.16
C LEU A 147 25.43 -7.16 1.87
N LEU A 148 26.70 -7.33 2.26
CA LEU A 148 27.50 -6.24 2.84
C LEU A 148 27.65 -5.06 1.88
N GLN A 149 27.89 -5.33 0.60
CA GLN A 149 27.94 -4.28 -0.42
C GLN A 149 26.60 -3.54 -0.53
N LEU A 150 25.50 -4.28 -0.60
CA LEU A 150 24.16 -3.69 -0.65
C LEU A 150 23.84 -2.85 0.60
N ILE A 151 24.22 -3.31 1.80
CA ILE A 151 24.06 -2.53 3.05
C ILE A 151 24.88 -1.24 3.02
N LYS A 152 26.10 -1.28 2.45
CA LYS A 152 26.96 -0.10 2.33
C LYS A 152 26.35 0.95 1.40
N GLU A 153 25.78 0.50 0.28
CA GLU A 153 25.15 1.33 -0.76
C GLU A 153 23.71 1.73 -0.42
N ALA A 154 23.07 1.05 0.54
CA ALA A 154 21.69 1.31 0.91
C ALA A 154 21.49 2.76 1.39
N PRO A 155 20.45 3.44 0.88
CA PRO A 155 20.14 4.80 1.30
C PRO A 155 19.70 4.86 2.76
N ASP A 156 19.89 6.04 3.36
CA ASP A 156 19.32 6.34 4.67
C ASP A 156 17.79 6.28 4.59
N PHE A 157 17.17 5.82 5.67
CA PHE A 157 15.72 5.79 5.80
C PHE A 157 15.17 7.21 5.84
N ILE A 158 14.44 7.59 4.79
CA ILE A 158 13.78 8.89 4.69
C ILE A 158 12.29 8.74 5.02
N LEU A 159 11.84 9.53 5.99
CA LEU A 159 10.43 9.68 6.31
C LEU A 159 9.74 10.43 5.16
N LYS A 160 8.79 9.78 4.48
CA LYS A 160 7.78 10.51 3.70
C LYS A 160 7.01 11.42 4.68
N LYS A 161 7.03 12.74 4.45
CA LYS A 161 6.50 13.76 5.37
C LYS A 161 5.15 13.36 5.99
N TYR A 162 5.09 13.44 7.32
CA TYR A 162 3.92 13.18 8.16
C TYR A 162 3.25 14.52 8.50
N ASP A 163 1.91 14.58 8.43
CA ASP A 163 1.16 15.76 8.89
C ASP A 163 0.93 15.65 10.40
N GLU A 164 1.61 16.51 11.15
CA GLU A 164 1.58 16.56 12.62
C GLU A 164 0.18 16.84 13.19
N ARG A 165 -0.78 17.35 12.40
CA ARG A 165 -2.14 17.67 12.87
C ARG A 165 -3.06 16.46 13.02
N THR A 166 -2.77 15.32 12.38
CA THR A 166 -3.76 14.22 12.25
C THR A 166 -3.33 12.88 12.83
N GLY A 167 -2.06 12.73 13.25
CA GLY A 167 -1.58 11.54 13.92
C GLY A 167 -1.65 10.23 13.12
N LYS A 168 -1.89 10.26 11.80
CA LYS A 168 -2.04 9.06 10.94
C LYS A 168 -0.94 8.91 9.89
N SER A 169 -0.53 7.67 9.66
CA SER A 169 0.43 7.29 8.60
C SER A 169 -0.11 7.66 7.22
N VAL A 170 0.67 8.42 6.46
CA VAL A 170 0.42 8.66 5.03
C VAL A 170 0.67 7.35 4.29
N ASN A 171 -0.41 6.66 3.93
CA ASN A 171 -0.36 5.52 3.00
C ASN A 171 0.19 6.00 1.63
N PRO A 172 1.12 5.29 0.97
CA PRO A 172 1.60 5.64 -0.36
C PRO A 172 0.55 5.46 -1.46
N ILE A 173 -0.57 4.80 -1.19
CA ILE A 173 -1.75 4.88 -2.06
C ILE A 173 -2.41 6.23 -1.78
N LEU A 174 -1.79 7.26 -2.32
CA LEU A 174 -2.30 8.61 -2.41
C LEU A 174 -3.72 8.56 -3.00
N LYS A 175 -4.74 8.55 -2.14
CA LYS A 175 -5.94 9.36 -2.40
C LYS A 175 -5.51 10.81 -2.22
N ASP A 176 -4.64 11.26 -3.13
CA ASP A 176 -4.36 12.66 -3.29
C ASP A 176 -5.72 13.30 -3.59
N ARG A 177 -6.23 14.10 -2.65
CA ARG A 177 -7.46 14.89 -2.87
C ARG A 177 -7.14 16.10 -3.74
N THR A 178 -6.10 16.03 -4.56
CA THR A 178 -5.87 16.95 -5.65
C THR A 178 -6.98 16.78 -6.67
N LYS A 179 -7.48 17.92 -7.16
CA LYS A 179 -8.38 17.97 -8.30
C LYS A 179 -7.53 17.63 -9.54
N THR A 180 -7.33 16.34 -9.80
CA THR A 180 -6.61 15.85 -10.98
C THR A 180 -7.59 15.73 -12.14
N ILE A 181 -7.26 16.33 -13.28
CA ILE A 181 -7.99 16.10 -14.52
C ILE A 181 -7.77 14.63 -14.91
N VAL A 182 -8.87 13.91 -15.09
CA VAL A 182 -8.85 12.50 -15.47
C VAL A 182 -8.80 12.41 -17.00
N PRO A 183 -7.67 12.02 -17.62
CA PRO A 183 -7.56 12.01 -19.06
C PRO A 183 -8.52 10.99 -19.69
N ASN A 184 -9.15 11.35 -20.81
CA ASN A 184 -10.09 10.51 -21.57
C ASN A 184 -11.35 10.08 -20.80
N LEU A 185 -11.67 10.74 -19.68
CA LEU A 185 -12.91 10.53 -18.95
C LEU A 185 -14.09 11.09 -19.74
N ILE A 186 -15.06 10.25 -20.04
CA ILE A 186 -16.31 10.63 -20.71
C ILE A 186 -17.35 11.04 -19.66
N HIS A 187 -17.61 10.17 -18.67
CA HIS A 187 -18.56 10.45 -17.59
C HIS A 187 -18.35 9.51 -16.39
N LEU A 188 -19.28 9.54 -15.42
CA LEU A 188 -19.33 8.67 -14.25
C LEU A 188 -20.53 7.75 -14.38
N VAL A 189 -20.32 6.50 -13.98
CA VAL A 189 -21.33 5.44 -14.06
C VAL A 189 -21.57 4.87 -12.67
N GLY A 190 -22.82 4.56 -12.37
CA GLY A 190 -23.26 3.98 -11.10
C GLY A 190 -23.45 2.49 -11.28
N ASP A 191 -22.53 1.70 -10.75
CA ASP A 191 -22.53 0.25 -10.89
C ASP A 191 -22.47 -0.41 -9.52
N GLN A 192 -23.46 -1.25 -9.20
CA GLN A 192 -23.55 -1.98 -7.93
C GLN A 192 -23.34 -1.08 -6.68
N GLY A 193 -23.97 0.10 -6.67
CA GLY A 193 -23.88 1.04 -5.56
C GLY A 193 -22.55 1.80 -5.45
N ARG A 194 -21.69 1.74 -6.48
CA ARG A 194 -20.43 2.47 -6.56
C ARG A 194 -20.38 3.37 -7.79
N THR A 195 -19.79 4.55 -7.62
CA THR A 195 -19.44 5.45 -8.71
C THR A 195 -18.10 5.04 -9.33
N LYS A 196 -18.10 4.75 -10.64
CA LYS A 196 -16.96 4.34 -11.47
C LYS A 196 -16.72 5.35 -12.61
N TYR A 197 -15.54 5.31 -13.24
CA TYR A 197 -15.23 6.11 -14.41
C TYR A 197 -15.71 5.41 -15.69
N LEU A 198 -16.20 6.19 -16.66
CA LEU A 198 -16.42 5.75 -18.04
C LEU A 198 -15.37 6.40 -18.93
N PHE A 199 -14.49 5.60 -19.51
CA PHE A 199 -13.42 6.03 -20.41
C PHE A 199 -13.75 5.71 -21.87
N TYR A 200 -13.20 6.49 -22.79
CA TYR A 200 -13.04 6.09 -24.19
C TYR A 200 -11.56 5.81 -24.46
N LYS A 201 -11.20 4.54 -24.68
CA LYS A 201 -9.82 4.10 -24.94
C LYS A 201 -9.84 3.12 -26.12
N ASN A 202 -8.90 3.28 -27.05
CA ASN A 202 -8.70 2.37 -28.18
C ASN A 202 -9.99 2.08 -28.98
N GLY A 203 -10.83 3.10 -29.19
CA GLY A 203 -12.08 2.97 -29.95
C GLY A 203 -13.24 2.32 -29.18
N GLN A 204 -13.11 2.09 -27.87
CA GLN A 204 -14.13 1.42 -27.06
C GLN A 204 -14.42 2.17 -25.76
N LEU A 205 -15.66 2.04 -25.29
CA LEU A 205 -16.08 2.52 -23.99
C LEU A 205 -15.80 1.49 -22.89
N LEU A 206 -15.11 1.93 -21.84
CA LEU A 206 -14.71 1.07 -20.72
C LEU A 206 -15.14 1.68 -19.39
N ILE A 207 -15.71 0.86 -18.51
CA ILE A 207 -15.98 1.25 -17.12
C ILE A 207 -14.84 0.75 -16.24
N GLU A 208 -14.20 1.65 -15.52
CA GLU A 208 -13.08 1.34 -14.63
C GLU A 208 -13.30 1.93 -13.22
N ASP A 209 -12.85 1.21 -12.20
CA ASP A 209 -12.97 1.65 -10.80
C ASP A 209 -12.00 2.80 -10.45
N TYR A 210 -10.95 2.98 -11.24
CA TYR A 210 -9.89 3.95 -11.02
C TYR A 210 -9.07 4.18 -12.29
N PHE A 211 -8.20 5.18 -12.27
CA PHE A 211 -7.07 5.27 -13.19
C PHE A 211 -5.77 5.50 -12.43
N ILE A 212 -4.65 5.21 -13.08
CA ILE A 212 -3.30 5.42 -12.54
C ILE A 212 -2.62 6.52 -13.34
N LYS A 213 -2.01 7.49 -12.64
CA LYS A 213 -1.14 8.51 -13.23
C LYS A 213 -0.05 8.87 -12.23
N ASP A 214 1.20 9.00 -12.69
CA ASP A 214 2.36 9.36 -11.86
C ASP A 214 2.48 8.46 -10.61
N ASP A 215 2.29 7.14 -10.78
CA ASP A 215 2.24 6.12 -9.72
C ASP A 215 1.17 6.34 -8.63
N LYS A 216 0.16 7.18 -8.91
CA LYS A 216 -0.97 7.44 -8.01
C LYS A 216 -2.27 6.89 -8.59
N ARG A 217 -3.08 6.27 -7.72
CA ARG A 217 -4.42 5.75 -8.04
C ARG A 217 -5.49 6.77 -7.68
N TYR A 218 -6.32 7.12 -8.67
CA TYR A 218 -7.44 8.03 -8.50
C TYR A 218 -8.75 7.30 -8.75
N SER A 219 -9.73 7.48 -7.86
CA SER A 219 -11.07 6.89 -7.96
C SER A 219 -12.14 7.98 -7.82
N PRO A 220 -13.34 7.81 -8.41
CA PRO A 220 -14.41 8.78 -8.27
C PRO A 220 -14.81 8.95 -6.81
N LYS A 221 -15.17 10.18 -6.44
CA LYS A 221 -15.90 10.40 -5.18
C LYS A 221 -17.24 9.67 -5.28
N GLN A 222 -17.55 8.93 -4.23
CA GLN A 222 -18.86 8.31 -4.08
C GLN A 222 -19.85 9.41 -3.67
N ASN A 223 -21.07 9.39 -4.22
CA ASN A 223 -22.15 10.33 -3.90
C ASN A 223 -21.88 11.79 -4.33
N LEU A 224 -21.48 11.99 -5.58
CA LEU A 224 -21.40 13.33 -6.16
C LEU A 224 -22.80 13.87 -6.50
N PRO A 225 -23.06 15.18 -6.32
CA PRO A 225 -24.35 15.81 -6.66
C PRO A 225 -24.46 16.05 -8.18
N ILE A 226 -24.16 15.03 -8.98
CA ILE A 226 -24.25 15.05 -10.44
C ILE A 226 -25.06 13.84 -10.91
N LYS A 227 -25.64 13.93 -12.10
CA LYS A 227 -26.31 12.79 -12.72
C LYS A 227 -25.28 11.69 -13.00
N ILE A 228 -25.54 10.48 -12.49
CA ILE A 228 -24.68 9.31 -12.69
C ILE A 228 -25.36 8.40 -13.71
N LEU A 229 -24.63 8.00 -14.75
CA LEU A 229 -25.17 7.17 -15.83
C LEU A 229 -25.29 5.70 -15.40
N ASN A 230 -26.16 4.95 -16.06
CA ASN A 230 -26.27 3.50 -15.88
C ASN A 230 -25.22 2.75 -16.74
N PRO A 231 -24.64 1.62 -16.27
CA PRO A 231 -23.63 0.84 -17.01
C PRO A 231 -24.07 0.36 -18.39
N ASN A 232 -25.38 0.22 -18.62
CA ASN A 232 -25.94 -0.18 -19.90
C ASN A 232 -25.63 0.80 -21.05
N ILE A 233 -25.08 1.99 -20.76
CA ILE A 233 -24.63 2.95 -21.77
C ILE A 233 -23.62 2.34 -22.76
N ILE A 234 -22.78 1.40 -22.34
CA ILE A 234 -21.81 0.71 -23.22
C ILE A 234 -22.53 -0.15 -24.27
N LYS A 235 -23.70 -0.71 -23.92
CA LYS A 235 -24.49 -1.60 -24.78
C LYS A 235 -25.42 -0.82 -25.71
N ARG A 236 -25.52 0.50 -25.56
CA ARG A 236 -26.37 1.32 -26.40
C ARG A 236 -25.73 1.43 -27.78
N SER A 237 -26.46 1.02 -28.81
CA SER A 237 -26.03 1.28 -30.18
C SER A 237 -25.91 2.80 -30.40
N PHE A 238 -24.79 3.22 -30.97
CA PHE A 238 -24.55 4.61 -31.37
C PHE A 238 -25.18 4.94 -32.73
N ASN A 239 -26.14 4.13 -33.20
CA ASN A 239 -27.07 4.54 -34.26
C ASN A 239 -27.99 5.63 -33.67
N LEU A 240 -27.42 6.83 -33.53
CA LEU A 240 -28.10 8.02 -33.04
C LEU A 240 -28.99 8.53 -34.15
N ASP A 241 -30.30 8.44 -33.92
CA ASP A 241 -31.27 9.23 -34.65
C ASP A 241 -31.13 10.70 -34.19
N ILE A 242 -30.30 11.44 -34.93
CA ILE A 242 -29.97 12.83 -34.64
C ILE A 242 -31.23 13.72 -34.61
N ALA A 243 -32.20 13.43 -35.48
CA ALA A 243 -33.45 14.19 -35.54
C ALA A 243 -34.30 13.98 -34.27
N ARG A 244 -34.40 12.73 -33.81
CA ARG A 244 -35.08 12.42 -32.55
C ARG A 244 -34.36 13.05 -31.36
N LEU A 245 -33.04 12.92 -31.27
CA LEU A 245 -32.29 13.49 -30.15
C LEU A 245 -32.38 15.03 -30.13
N ALA A 246 -32.48 15.68 -31.29
CA ALA A 246 -32.69 17.13 -31.36
C ALA A 246 -34.04 17.56 -30.82
N THR A 247 -35.07 16.79 -31.15
CA THR A 247 -36.41 16.99 -30.56
C THR A 247 -36.38 16.80 -29.04
N GLU A 248 -35.67 15.80 -28.53
CA GLU A 248 -35.56 15.54 -27.09
C GLU A 248 -34.78 16.65 -26.34
N ILE A 249 -33.70 17.18 -26.94
CA ILE A 249 -32.92 18.29 -26.38
C ILE A 249 -33.73 19.59 -26.40
N ASP A 250 -34.39 19.90 -27.51
CA ASP A 250 -35.27 21.08 -27.65
C ASP A 250 -36.35 21.10 -26.56
N ALA A 251 -37.07 19.97 -26.40
CA ALA A 251 -38.08 19.82 -25.36
C ALA A 251 -37.50 19.95 -23.94
N PHE A 252 -36.29 19.43 -23.71
CA PHE A 252 -35.62 19.58 -22.43
C PHE A 252 -35.25 21.04 -22.14
N ILE A 253 -34.69 21.78 -23.11
CA ILE A 253 -34.36 23.20 -22.94
C ILE A 253 -35.63 24.00 -22.61
N LYS A 254 -36.73 23.78 -23.33
CA LYS A 254 -38.03 24.41 -23.07
C LYS A 254 -38.57 24.17 -21.65
N SER A 255 -38.19 23.06 -21.02
CA SER A 255 -38.62 22.76 -19.64
C SER A 255 -37.87 23.55 -18.56
N TYR A 256 -36.73 24.19 -18.89
CA TYR A 256 -35.91 24.95 -17.95
C TYR A 256 -35.73 26.43 -18.32
N LEU A 257 -35.87 26.77 -19.59
CA LEU A 257 -35.58 28.10 -20.14
C LEU A 257 -36.73 28.55 -21.02
N GLU A 258 -37.10 29.81 -20.90
CA GLU A 258 -38.02 30.49 -21.81
C GLU A 258 -37.19 31.42 -22.71
N MET A 259 -37.17 31.13 -24.01
CA MET A 259 -36.41 31.86 -25.02
C MET A 259 -37.31 32.77 -25.86
N PRO A 260 -36.78 33.88 -26.40
CA PRO A 260 -37.59 34.87 -27.11
C PRO A 260 -38.27 34.36 -28.40
N LEU A 261 -37.65 33.42 -29.11
CA LEU A 261 -38.19 32.82 -30.34
C LEU A 261 -38.10 31.30 -30.30
N ASP A 262 -39.08 30.62 -30.90
CA ASP A 262 -39.10 29.15 -30.99
C ASP A 262 -37.88 28.58 -31.75
N SER A 263 -37.36 29.32 -32.74
CA SER A 263 -36.16 28.94 -33.48
C SER A 263 -34.89 28.94 -32.62
N ASP A 264 -34.86 29.72 -31.54
CA ASP A 264 -33.67 29.86 -30.69
C ASP A 264 -33.41 28.58 -29.88
N TYR A 265 -34.47 27.84 -29.54
CA TYR A 265 -34.34 26.53 -28.91
C TYR A 265 -33.68 25.52 -29.86
N LEU A 266 -34.04 25.53 -31.14
CA LEU A 266 -33.43 24.66 -32.14
C LEU A 266 -31.96 25.04 -32.39
N ILE A 267 -31.66 26.34 -32.47
CA ILE A 267 -30.28 26.84 -32.60
C ILE A 267 -29.45 26.39 -31.40
N LEU A 268 -29.99 26.51 -30.18
CA LEU A 268 -29.30 26.07 -28.97
C LEU A 268 -29.15 24.54 -28.92
N ALA A 269 -30.18 23.78 -29.33
CA ALA A 269 -30.09 22.32 -29.43
C ALA A 269 -29.00 21.90 -30.43
N MET A 270 -28.95 22.51 -31.61
CA MET A 270 -27.91 22.27 -32.61
C MET A 270 -26.51 22.67 -32.13
N TRP A 271 -26.40 23.77 -31.37
CA TRP A 271 -25.14 24.16 -30.74
C TRP A 271 -24.68 23.12 -29.71
N VAL A 272 -25.60 22.57 -28.90
CA VAL A 272 -25.30 21.47 -27.97
C VAL A 272 -24.82 20.23 -28.72
N PHE A 273 -25.42 19.87 -29.86
CA PHE A 273 -24.91 18.78 -30.71
C PHE A 273 -23.49 19.03 -31.20
N HIS A 274 -23.28 20.18 -31.84
CA HIS A 274 -21.98 20.51 -32.41
C HIS A 274 -20.87 20.51 -31.36
N THR A 275 -21.18 21.00 -30.16
CA THR A 275 -20.18 21.18 -29.10
C THR A 275 -19.84 19.89 -28.36
N TYR A 276 -20.80 18.96 -28.23
CA TYR A 276 -20.67 17.81 -27.32
C TYR A 276 -20.85 16.44 -27.96
N LEU A 277 -21.30 16.35 -29.22
CA LEU A 277 -21.65 15.08 -29.87
C LEU A 277 -21.00 14.86 -31.25
N ILE A 278 -20.48 15.90 -31.90
CA ILE A 278 -19.70 15.84 -33.16
C ILE A 278 -18.23 16.11 -32.85
#